data_AF-A0A520Y9V2-F1
#
_entry.id   AF-A0A520Y9V2-F1
#
_cell.length_a   1.000
_cell.length_b   1.000
_cell.length_c   1.000
_cell.angle_alpha   90.00
_cell.angle_beta   90.00
_cell.angle_gamma   90.00
#
_symmetry.space_group_name_H-M   'P 1'
#
loop_
_entity.id
_entity.type
_entity.pdbx_description
1 polymer ?
#
loop_
_entity_poly.entity_id
_entity_poly.type
_entity_poly.pdbx_seq_one_letter_code
_entity_poly.pdbx_strand_id
1 'polypeptide(L)'
;MPGFPGLLGADLTQMSRGDKVELLWTILRRKIHGLSFSPYLEGQSPGVEISEQQIRARLRIIEPYTRWIRSFSCREGNQQTPRIAHELGLKTMVGVGLSEELDTNEIELRNGIEVARAGHADILAVGNEVMLREDLSEDQLIDYIERAKAAVPGVPVGTVDAYFLFENHPRVAAACD
;
A
#
# COMPACT_ATOMS: atom_id res chain seq x y z
N MET A 1 -5.56 17.83 28.27
CA MET A 1 -5.80 17.36 26.89
C MET A 1 -6.67 16.13 27.01
N PRO A 2 -7.96 16.15 26.64
CA PRO A 2 -8.75 14.93 26.68
C PRO A 2 -8.14 13.95 25.68
N GLY A 3 -7.69 12.80 26.18
CA GLY A 3 -7.07 11.75 25.38
C GLY A 3 -8.02 11.29 24.28
N PHE A 4 -7.45 10.88 23.14
CA PHE A 4 -8.20 10.11 22.17
C PHE A 4 -8.79 8.89 22.89
N PRO A 5 -10.13 8.73 22.94
CA PRO A 5 -10.73 7.54 23.49
C PRO A 5 -10.22 6.33 22.69
N GLY A 6 -10.01 5.20 23.38
CA GLY A 6 -9.56 3.95 22.75
C GLY A 6 -10.55 3.42 21.70
N LEU A 7 -10.33 2.17 21.27
CA LEU A 7 -11.01 1.39 20.21
C LEU A 7 -12.54 1.51 20.03
N LEU A 8 -13.27 2.15 20.95
CA LEU A 8 -14.66 2.56 20.79
C LEU A 8 -14.69 3.87 19.99
N GLY A 9 -14.99 3.79 18.69
CA GLY A 9 -15.10 4.96 17.82
C GLY A 9 -15.94 6.10 18.42
N ALA A 10 -15.67 7.33 18.00
CA ALA A 10 -16.39 8.49 18.50
C ALA A 10 -17.82 8.58 17.92
N ASP A 11 -18.84 8.68 18.79
CA ASP A 11 -20.20 9.02 18.36
C ASP A 11 -20.26 10.53 18.01
N LEU A 12 -20.46 10.82 16.73
CA LEU A 12 -20.55 12.18 16.19
C LEU A 12 -21.99 12.60 15.87
N THR A 13 -23.00 11.82 16.25
CA THR A 13 -24.41 12.06 15.85
C THR A 13 -24.91 13.42 16.32
N GLN A 14 -24.53 13.83 17.53
CA GLN A 14 -24.96 15.10 18.13
C GLN A 14 -24.17 16.34 17.66
N MET A 15 -23.11 16.16 16.85
CA MET A 15 -22.31 17.29 16.36
C MET A 15 -22.99 17.98 15.18
N SER A 16 -22.90 19.32 15.15
CA SER A 16 -23.34 20.09 14.00
C SER A 16 -22.47 19.77 12.77
N ARG A 17 -22.96 20.12 11.58
CA ARG A 17 -22.15 19.99 10.35
C ARG A 17 -20.87 20.83 10.43
N GLY A 18 -20.93 22.02 11.03
CA GLY A 18 -19.77 22.90 11.21
C GLY A 18 -18.70 22.24 12.07
N ASP A 19 -19.09 21.69 13.22
CA ASP A 19 -18.17 21.03 14.14
C ASP A 19 -17.55 19.78 13.52
N LYS A 20 -18.32 19.02 12.72
CA LYS A 20 -17.80 17.86 11.98
C LYS A 20 -16.73 18.25 10.97
N VAL A 21 -16.93 19.36 10.25
CA VAL A 21 -15.95 19.89 9.30
C VAL A 21 -14.69 20.37 10.04
N GLU A 22 -14.83 21.06 11.17
CA GLU A 22 -13.69 21.50 11.97
C GLU A 22 -12.90 20.32 12.56
N LEU A 23 -13.60 19.29 13.06
CA LEU A 23 -12.99 18.06 13.53
C LEU A 23 -12.21 17.35 12.42
N LEU A 24 -12.80 17.23 11.22
CA LEU A 24 -12.13 16.65 10.05
C LEU A 24 -10.83 17.42 9.75
N TRP A 25 -10.87 18.74 9.69
CA TRP A 25 -9.67 19.55 9.46
C TRP A 25 -8.63 19.38 10.55
N THR A 26 -9.05 19.24 11.80
CA THR A 26 -8.16 18.96 12.92
C THR A 26 -7.45 17.61 12.75
N ILE A 27 -8.18 16.56 12.33
CA ILE A 27 -7.60 15.24 12.04
C ILE A 27 -6.61 15.33 10.89
N LEU A 28 -6.99 15.96 9.77
CA LEU A 28 -6.15 16.09 8.59
C LEU A 28 -4.86 16.87 8.88
N ARG A 29 -4.93 17.97 9.64
CA ARG A 29 -3.75 18.75 10.07
C ARG A 29 -2.80 17.97 10.98
N ARG A 30 -3.31 16.97 11.71
CA ARG A 30 -2.46 16.07 12.52
C ARG A 30 -1.74 15.02 11.69
N LYS A 31 -2.05 14.95 10.39
CA LYS A 31 -1.63 13.95 9.41
C LYS A 31 -2.08 12.54 9.80
N ILE A 32 -2.84 11.91 8.90
CA ILE A 32 -3.15 10.48 8.96
C ILE A 32 -1.83 9.70 8.85
N HIS A 33 -1.72 8.55 9.51
CA HIS A 33 -0.50 7.75 9.46
C HIS A 33 -0.17 7.34 8.03
N GLY A 34 -1.12 6.69 7.35
CA GLY A 34 -0.99 6.29 5.95
C GLY A 34 -2.32 6.23 5.23
N LEU A 35 -2.27 6.29 3.90
CA LEU A 35 -3.43 6.18 3.02
C LEU A 35 -3.17 5.14 1.94
N SER A 36 -4.16 4.30 1.64
CA SER A 36 -4.18 3.55 0.37
C SER A 36 -4.29 4.55 -0.78
N PHE A 37 -3.42 4.41 -1.78
CA PHE A 37 -3.30 5.37 -2.87
C PHE A 37 -3.25 4.67 -4.22
N SER A 38 -4.13 5.12 -5.11
CA SER A 38 -4.09 4.80 -6.54
C SER A 38 -4.22 6.10 -7.35
N PRO A 39 -3.40 6.31 -8.39
CA PRO A 39 -3.37 7.56 -9.12
C PRO A 39 -4.49 7.70 -10.18
N TYR A 40 -5.40 6.73 -10.28
CA TYR A 40 -6.47 6.72 -11.29
C TYR A 40 -7.38 7.96 -11.22
N LEU A 41 -7.75 8.45 -12.40
CA LEU A 41 -8.76 9.48 -12.60
C LEU A 41 -10.12 8.84 -12.96
N GLU A 42 -11.14 9.68 -13.07
CA GLU A 42 -12.46 9.25 -13.50
C GLU A 42 -12.39 8.50 -14.84
N GLY A 43 -12.98 7.31 -14.90
CA GLY A 43 -12.97 6.44 -16.08
C GLY A 43 -11.70 5.59 -16.26
N GLN A 44 -10.68 5.71 -15.40
CA GLN A 44 -9.49 4.86 -15.45
C GLN A 44 -9.58 3.69 -14.47
N SER A 45 -8.90 2.60 -14.82
CA SER A 45 -8.81 1.36 -14.06
C SER A 45 -7.42 0.72 -14.29
N PRO A 46 -7.07 -0.37 -13.55
CA PRO A 46 -5.92 -1.20 -13.92
C PRO A 46 -5.96 -1.61 -15.41
N GLY A 47 -4.78 -1.76 -16.02
CA GLY A 47 -4.61 -2.00 -17.46
C GLY A 47 -4.31 -0.75 -18.28
N VAL A 48 -4.21 0.44 -17.66
CA VAL A 48 -3.97 1.72 -18.33
C VAL A 48 -2.66 2.33 -17.84
N GLU A 49 -1.81 2.77 -18.78
CA GLU A 49 -0.55 3.46 -18.48
C GLU A 49 -0.81 4.81 -17.79
N ILE A 50 -0.23 4.99 -16.60
CA ILE A 50 -0.35 6.22 -15.81
C ILE A 50 0.92 7.06 -15.90
N SER A 51 0.77 8.34 -16.26
CA SER A 51 1.91 9.26 -16.34
C SER A 51 2.43 9.73 -14.98
N GLU A 52 3.71 10.05 -14.89
CA GLU A 52 4.32 10.68 -13.72
C GLU A 52 3.64 12.00 -13.32
N GLN A 53 3.21 12.79 -14.33
CA GLN A 53 2.51 14.05 -14.09
C GLN A 53 1.20 13.80 -13.33
N GLN A 54 0.44 12.77 -13.75
CA GLN A 54 -0.78 12.37 -13.07
C GLN A 54 -0.50 11.91 -11.64
N ILE A 55 0.46 11.00 -11.45
CA ILE A 55 0.87 10.51 -10.12
C ILE A 55 1.20 11.68 -9.19
N ARG A 56 2.07 12.60 -9.65
CA ARG A 56 2.49 13.76 -8.87
C ARG A 56 1.33 14.69 -8.54
N ALA A 57 0.43 14.95 -9.49
CA ALA A 57 -0.75 15.77 -9.26
C ALA A 57 -1.66 15.16 -8.19
N ARG A 58 -1.85 13.83 -8.21
CA ARG A 58 -2.68 13.11 -7.22
C ARG A 58 -2.02 13.05 -5.86
N LEU A 59 -0.72 12.80 -5.77
CA LEU A 59 0.02 12.79 -4.50
C LEU A 59 0.01 14.15 -3.81
N ARG A 60 0.14 15.25 -4.55
CA ARG A 60 0.08 16.61 -3.99
C ARG A 60 -1.24 16.94 -3.28
N ILE A 61 -2.34 16.25 -3.62
CA ILE A 61 -3.62 16.44 -2.93
C ILE A 61 -3.54 15.93 -1.49
N ILE A 62 -2.84 14.81 -1.27
CA ILE A 62 -2.82 14.11 0.02
C ILE A 62 -1.56 14.35 0.84
N GLU A 63 -0.45 14.78 0.22
CA GLU A 63 0.84 15.01 0.87
C GLU A 63 0.76 15.85 2.16
N PRO A 64 -0.02 16.95 2.22
CA PRO A 64 -0.12 17.75 3.44
C PRO A 64 -0.78 17.02 4.61
N TYR A 65 -1.48 15.91 4.35
CA TYR A 65 -2.40 15.25 5.28
C TYR A 65 -2.02 13.82 5.63
N THR A 66 -0.92 13.28 5.11
CA THR A 66 -0.44 11.93 5.44
C THR A 66 1.08 11.89 5.60
N ARG A 67 1.59 10.81 6.18
CA ARG A 67 3.03 10.50 6.26
C ARG A 67 3.41 9.33 5.36
N TRP A 68 2.48 8.42 5.14
CA TRP A 68 2.66 7.23 4.33
C TRP A 68 1.63 7.12 3.22
N ILE A 69 2.00 6.42 2.16
CA ILE A 69 1.06 5.83 1.20
C ILE A 69 1.29 4.33 1.07
N ARG A 70 0.24 3.61 0.68
CA ARG A 70 0.32 2.25 0.17
C ARG A 70 -0.09 2.22 -1.29
N SER A 71 0.77 1.70 -2.17
CA SER A 71 0.45 1.38 -3.56
C SER A 71 0.15 -0.12 -3.73
N PHE A 72 -0.38 -0.50 -4.88
CA PHE A 72 -0.91 -1.86 -5.11
C PHE A 72 -0.33 -2.56 -6.35
N SER A 73 0.47 -1.86 -7.15
CA SER A 73 1.07 -2.38 -8.37
C SER A 73 2.37 -1.63 -8.68
N CYS A 74 3.27 -2.33 -9.37
CA CYS A 74 4.53 -1.83 -9.93
C CYS A 74 4.53 -1.95 -11.47
N ARG A 75 3.38 -1.82 -12.12
CA ARG A 75 3.24 -1.82 -13.58
C ARG A 75 2.45 -0.64 -14.10
N GLU A 76 2.49 -0.45 -15.42
CA GLU A 76 1.63 0.50 -16.14
C GLU A 76 1.78 1.93 -15.60
N GLY A 77 3.03 2.30 -15.29
CA GLY A 77 3.41 3.59 -14.70
C GLY A 77 3.33 3.63 -13.17
N ASN A 78 2.61 2.71 -12.52
CA ASN A 78 2.49 2.68 -11.06
C ASN A 78 3.83 2.50 -10.33
N GLN A 79 4.83 1.86 -10.97
CA GLN A 79 6.20 1.74 -10.43
C GLN A 79 6.90 3.10 -10.20
N GLN A 80 6.42 4.18 -10.81
CA GLN A 80 6.92 5.54 -10.55
C GLN A 80 6.35 6.15 -9.25
N THR A 81 5.22 5.62 -8.76
CA THR A 81 4.54 6.14 -7.57
C THR A 81 5.46 6.23 -6.35
N PRO A 82 6.23 5.20 -5.99
CA PRO A 82 6.99 5.24 -4.75
C PRO A 82 8.14 6.25 -4.81
N ARG A 83 8.85 6.34 -5.95
CA ARG A 83 9.87 7.37 -6.17
C ARG A 83 9.31 8.79 -6.01
N ILE A 84 8.18 9.08 -6.68
CA ILE A 84 7.55 10.40 -6.63
C ILE A 84 7.03 10.71 -5.22
N ALA A 85 6.55 9.72 -4.48
CA ALA A 85 6.14 9.88 -3.09
C ALA A 85 7.33 10.24 -2.18
N HIS A 86 8.46 9.55 -2.33
CA HIS A 86 9.71 9.88 -1.62
C HIS A 86 10.22 11.29 -1.93
N GLU A 87 10.17 11.73 -3.19
CA GLU A 87 10.49 13.12 -3.59
C GLU A 87 9.61 14.16 -2.89
N LEU A 88 8.37 13.78 -2.52
CA LEU A 88 7.43 14.61 -1.78
C LEU A 88 7.53 14.43 -0.25
N GLY A 89 8.51 13.68 0.24
CA GLY A 89 8.73 13.44 1.67
C GLY A 89 7.75 12.43 2.30
N LEU A 90 7.07 11.62 1.49
CA LEU A 90 6.19 10.55 1.94
C LEU A 90 6.93 9.23 2.00
N LYS A 91 6.61 8.42 3.00
CA LYS A 91 7.03 7.02 3.10
C LYS A 91 6.09 6.10 2.32
N THR A 92 6.56 4.93 1.94
CA THR A 92 5.85 4.05 0.99
C THR A 92 5.86 2.59 1.41
N MET A 93 4.66 2.02 1.50
CA MET A 93 4.43 0.58 1.42
C MET A 93 4.11 0.23 -0.03
N VAL A 94 5.05 -0.43 -0.71
CA VAL A 94 4.96 -0.72 -2.14
C VAL A 94 4.32 -2.07 -2.35
N GLY A 95 3.20 -2.12 -3.07
CA GLY A 95 2.51 -3.37 -3.41
C GLY A 95 3.05 -4.01 -4.69
N VAL A 96 3.29 -5.32 -4.63
CA VAL A 96 3.48 -6.21 -5.78
C VAL A 96 2.15 -6.91 -6.04
N GLY A 97 1.51 -6.59 -7.15
CA GLY A 97 0.15 -7.03 -7.45
C GLY A 97 0.08 -8.45 -7.99
N LEU A 98 0.01 -9.46 -7.12
CA LEU A 98 -0.13 -10.87 -7.52
C LEU A 98 -1.57 -11.23 -7.92
N SER A 99 -1.73 -12.11 -8.90
CA SER A 99 -3.00 -12.72 -9.34
C SER A 99 -2.76 -14.13 -9.90
N GLU A 100 -3.77 -14.75 -10.51
CA GLU A 100 -3.65 -16.03 -11.23
C GLU A 100 -2.72 -15.94 -12.46
N GLU A 101 -2.45 -14.74 -12.98
CA GLU A 101 -1.66 -14.50 -14.19
C GLU A 101 -0.15 -14.48 -13.89
N LEU A 102 0.46 -15.67 -13.87
CA LEU A 102 1.84 -15.87 -13.43
C LEU A 102 2.88 -15.02 -14.19
N ASP A 103 2.74 -14.85 -15.50
CA ASP A 103 3.66 -14.01 -16.28
C ASP A 103 3.58 -12.53 -15.86
N THR A 104 2.39 -12.07 -15.47
CA THR A 104 2.20 -10.72 -14.94
C THR A 104 2.80 -10.59 -13.54
N ASN A 105 2.67 -11.62 -12.69
CA ASN A 105 3.27 -11.65 -11.36
C ASN A 105 4.80 -11.50 -11.41
N GLU A 106 5.46 -12.14 -12.36
CA GLU A 106 6.91 -12.03 -12.54
C GLU A 106 7.35 -10.61 -12.91
N ILE A 107 6.54 -9.90 -13.71
CA ILE A 107 6.77 -8.49 -14.05
C ILE A 107 6.57 -7.61 -12.81
N GLU A 108 5.48 -7.82 -12.06
CA GLU A 108 5.19 -7.11 -10.81
C GLU A 108 6.33 -7.28 -9.80
N LEU A 109 6.77 -8.53 -9.57
CA LEU A 109 7.84 -8.85 -8.63
C LEU A 109 9.15 -8.17 -9.03
N ARG A 110 9.57 -8.30 -10.30
CA ARG A 110 10.79 -7.68 -10.80
C ARG A 110 10.76 -6.17 -10.60
N ASN A 111 9.68 -5.52 -11.02
CA ASN A 111 9.55 -4.07 -10.92
C ASN A 111 9.50 -3.61 -9.45
N GLY A 112 8.81 -4.34 -8.57
CA GLY A 112 8.78 -4.05 -7.13
C GLY A 112 10.16 -4.16 -6.47
N ILE A 113 10.94 -5.19 -6.85
CA ILE A 113 12.34 -5.34 -6.43
C ILE A 113 13.19 -4.16 -6.93
N GLU A 114 13.04 -3.73 -8.18
CA GLU A 114 13.78 -2.58 -8.73
C GLU A 114 13.47 -1.29 -7.95
N VAL A 115 12.18 -1.03 -7.66
CA VAL A 115 11.74 0.12 -6.85
C VAL A 115 12.36 0.07 -5.45
N ALA A 116 12.33 -1.09 -4.80
CA ALA A 116 12.88 -1.25 -3.46
C ALA A 116 14.41 -1.10 -3.44
N ARG A 117 15.13 -1.67 -4.41
CA ARG A 117 16.60 -1.50 -4.56
C ARG A 117 17.01 -0.06 -4.84
N ALA A 118 16.16 0.72 -5.51
CA ALA A 118 16.37 2.14 -5.72
C ALA A 118 16.17 2.98 -4.45
N GLY A 119 15.77 2.36 -3.32
CA GLY A 119 15.55 3.04 -2.05
C GLY A 119 14.19 3.74 -1.96
N HIS A 120 13.23 3.32 -2.78
CA HIS A 120 11.90 3.93 -2.86
C HIS A 120 10.80 3.06 -2.23
N ALA A 121 11.16 2.02 -1.46
CA ALA A 121 10.22 1.23 -0.67
C ALA A 121 10.67 1.19 0.80
N ASP A 122 9.84 1.70 1.70
CA ASP A 122 10.06 1.54 3.15
C ASP A 122 9.57 0.16 3.62
N ILE A 123 8.55 -0.40 2.95
CA ILE A 123 8.04 -1.77 3.11
C ILE A 123 7.66 -2.29 1.72
N LEU A 124 7.95 -3.55 1.42
CA LEU A 124 7.50 -4.23 0.20
C LEU A 124 6.41 -5.25 0.54
N ALA A 125 5.18 -5.02 0.09
CA ALA A 125 4.06 -5.92 0.26
C ALA A 125 3.86 -6.81 -0.98
N VAL A 126 4.20 -8.08 -0.84
CA VAL A 126 4.12 -9.10 -1.88
C VAL A 126 2.75 -9.76 -1.84
N GLY A 127 1.87 -9.37 -2.76
CA GLY A 127 0.49 -9.80 -2.79
C GLY A 127 -0.47 -8.90 -1.98
N ASN A 128 -1.74 -8.95 -2.38
CA ASN A 128 -2.85 -8.34 -1.66
C ASN A 128 -4.05 -9.30 -1.72
N GLU A 129 -4.45 -9.82 -0.57
CA GLU A 129 -5.61 -10.72 -0.44
C GLU A 129 -5.49 -11.96 -1.33
N VAL A 130 -4.26 -12.44 -1.56
CA VAL A 130 -3.98 -13.59 -2.42
C VAL A 130 -4.59 -14.86 -1.86
N MET A 131 -4.51 -15.07 -0.54
CA MET A 131 -5.12 -16.22 0.12
C MET A 131 -6.64 -16.10 0.11
N LEU A 132 -7.18 -14.90 0.34
CA LEU A 132 -8.63 -14.66 0.33
C LEU A 132 -9.25 -14.85 -1.06
N ARG A 133 -8.55 -14.42 -2.11
CA ARG A 133 -8.99 -14.57 -3.51
C ARG A 133 -8.66 -15.94 -4.10
N GLU A 134 -7.87 -16.75 -3.38
CA GLU A 134 -7.40 -18.06 -3.82
C GLU A 134 -6.61 -18.01 -5.15
N ASP A 135 -5.99 -16.87 -5.48
CA ASP A 135 -5.31 -16.67 -6.78
C ASP A 135 -4.07 -17.57 -6.94
N LEU A 136 -3.40 -17.88 -5.83
CA LEU A 136 -2.17 -18.65 -5.77
C LEU A 136 -2.22 -19.65 -4.62
N SER A 137 -1.53 -20.78 -4.77
CA SER A 137 -1.30 -21.69 -3.67
C SER A 137 -0.39 -21.08 -2.59
N GLU A 138 -0.46 -21.61 -1.37
CA GLU A 138 0.40 -21.21 -0.25
C GLU A 138 1.89 -21.26 -0.62
N ASP A 139 2.33 -22.33 -1.30
CA ASP A 139 3.72 -22.50 -1.71
C ASP A 139 4.16 -21.46 -2.74
N GLN A 140 3.29 -21.09 -3.68
CA GLN A 140 3.59 -20.05 -4.66
C GLN A 140 3.71 -18.68 -4.00
N LEU A 141 2.80 -18.33 -3.08
CA LEU A 141 2.88 -17.05 -2.36
C LEU A 141 4.17 -16.96 -1.52
N ILE A 142 4.54 -18.04 -0.83
CA ILE A 142 5.79 -18.11 -0.06
C ILE A 142 7.00 -17.94 -0.98
N ASP A 143 7.04 -18.60 -2.15
CA ASP A 143 8.13 -18.43 -3.14
C ASP A 143 8.31 -16.96 -3.53
N TYR A 144 7.22 -16.25 -3.86
CA TYR A 144 7.29 -14.82 -4.20
C TYR A 144 7.83 -13.98 -3.04
N ILE A 145 7.38 -14.23 -1.80
CA ILE A 145 7.84 -13.50 -0.60
C ILE A 145 9.34 -13.74 -0.37
N GLU A 146 9.79 -15.00 -0.42
CA GLU A 146 11.20 -15.35 -0.18
C GLU A 146 12.13 -14.80 -1.27
N ARG A 147 11.71 -14.85 -2.54
CA ARG A 147 12.45 -14.27 -3.67
C ARG A 147 12.58 -12.75 -3.52
N ALA A 148 11.52 -12.06 -3.10
CA ALA A 148 11.59 -10.63 -2.81
C ALA A 148 12.57 -10.36 -1.66
N LYS A 149 12.44 -11.04 -0.52
CA LYS A 149 13.34 -10.90 0.65
C LYS A 149 14.81 -11.08 0.29
N ALA A 150 15.13 -12.14 -0.46
CA ALA A 150 16.49 -12.41 -0.91
C ALA A 150 17.03 -11.30 -1.84
N ALA A 151 16.16 -10.68 -2.62
CA ALA A 151 16.56 -9.65 -3.59
C ALA A 151 16.75 -8.26 -2.96
N VAL A 152 16.10 -7.94 -1.84
CA VAL A 152 16.09 -6.60 -1.21
C VAL A 152 16.50 -6.62 0.27
N PRO A 153 17.72 -7.10 0.60
CA PRO A 153 18.15 -7.18 1.99
C PRO A 153 18.09 -5.80 2.68
N GLY A 154 17.41 -5.74 3.82
CA GLY A 154 17.24 -4.53 4.62
C GLY A 154 15.92 -3.77 4.39
N VAL A 155 15.12 -4.16 3.39
CA VAL A 155 13.74 -3.69 3.22
C VAL A 155 12.80 -4.73 3.84
N PRO A 156 11.93 -4.37 4.82
CA PRO A 156 10.92 -5.29 5.34
C PRO A 156 9.98 -5.78 4.23
N VAL A 157 9.78 -7.09 4.14
CA VAL A 157 8.91 -7.74 3.17
C VAL A 157 7.86 -8.58 3.87
N GLY A 158 6.62 -8.49 3.41
CA GLY A 158 5.55 -9.37 3.86
C GLY A 158 4.40 -9.40 2.86
N THR A 159 3.28 -10.02 3.23
CA THR A 159 2.04 -9.99 2.45
C THR A 159 0.91 -9.33 3.24
N VAL A 160 -0.14 -8.90 2.54
CA VAL A 160 -1.33 -8.32 3.18
C VAL A 160 -2.54 -9.16 2.83
N ASP A 161 -3.26 -9.60 3.85
CA ASP A 161 -4.44 -10.44 3.69
C ASP A 161 -5.43 -10.26 4.85
N ALA A 162 -6.56 -10.96 4.80
CA ALA A 162 -7.53 -10.97 5.90
C ALA A 162 -6.91 -11.60 7.16
N TYR A 163 -7.09 -10.94 8.30
CA TYR A 163 -6.38 -11.29 9.55
C TYR A 163 -6.49 -12.77 9.95
N PHE A 164 -7.66 -13.39 9.78
CA PHE A 164 -7.90 -14.79 10.18
C PHE A 164 -7.17 -15.80 9.29
N LEU A 165 -6.80 -15.43 8.07
CA LEU A 165 -6.08 -16.33 7.17
C LEU A 165 -4.65 -16.59 7.64
N PHE A 166 -4.03 -15.65 8.37
CA PHE A 166 -2.72 -15.88 8.96
C PHE A 166 -2.73 -16.93 10.08
N GLU A 167 -3.88 -17.17 10.73
CA GLU A 167 -4.03 -18.27 11.69
C GLU A 167 -4.14 -19.63 10.97
N ASN A 168 -4.78 -19.65 9.80
CA ASN A 168 -4.95 -20.84 8.97
C ASN A 168 -3.70 -21.18 8.14
N HIS A 169 -2.89 -20.18 7.81
CA HIS A 169 -1.68 -20.28 6.97
C HIS A 169 -0.44 -19.79 7.74
N PRO A 170 -0.03 -20.47 8.82
CA PRO A 170 1.07 -20.01 9.67
C PRO A 170 2.43 -19.99 8.95
N ARG A 171 2.59 -20.73 7.84
CA ARG A 171 3.81 -20.71 7.02
C ARG A 171 3.96 -19.39 6.27
N VAL A 172 2.85 -18.80 5.79
CA VAL A 172 2.85 -17.47 5.15
C VAL A 172 3.24 -16.40 6.17
N ALA A 173 2.67 -16.46 7.37
CA ALA A 173 3.05 -15.55 8.46
C ALA A 173 4.54 -15.66 8.80
N ALA A 174 5.08 -16.88 8.87
CA ALA A 174 6.49 -17.14 9.14
C ALA A 174 7.44 -16.68 8.02
N ALA A 175 6.97 -16.58 6.78
CA ALA A 175 7.76 -16.09 5.65
C ALA A 175 7.93 -14.55 5.66
N CYS A 176 7.01 -13.82 6.30
CA CYS A 176 7.06 -12.36 6.41
C CYS A 176 8.10 -11.87 7.45
N ASP A 177 8.51 -10.60 7.37
CA ASP A 177 9.36 -9.91 8.37
C ASP A 177 8.59 -9.29 9.54
#